data_AF-A0AB35U5C0-F1
#
_entry.id   AF-A0AB35U5C0-F1
#
_cell.length_a   1.000
_cell.length_b   1.000
_cell.length_c   1.000
_cell.angle_alpha   90.00
_cell.angle_beta   90.00
_cell.angle_gamma   90.00
#
_symmetry.space_group_name_H-M   'P 1'
#
loop_
_entity.id
_entity.type
_entity.pdbx_description
1 polymer ?
#
loop_
_entity_poly.entity_id
_entity_poly.type
_entity_poly.pdbx_seq_one_letter_code
_entity_poly.pdbx_strand_id
1 'polypeptide(L)'
;MNRLPSIHWKQIVPLAIIWWLILVSICLPYTLARSMQLETVGLHVAWRINDVVNEAYPDLNIDTAVTMQEKFTKERAVGYLLDHMMQQVVSNTVHRRGLVPVDPNEAEVNRVVKETNKICYKYAGHEIDAYQDELKAAVSDAAGAMADYASGLLMGNGRLFGLIYVYNGFTSWMFQTVAAAAVLAILYVQSEKSSAVMAASMGTMMLAGGALHDLVGLVLKLLFPALSNTWLGRTMSLSVSAWMVYGLASMACGTLFLLIFRFMKKRTVL
;
A
#
# COMPACT_ATOMS: atom_id res chain seq x y z
N MET A 1 47.38 5.07 16.86
CA MET A 1 45.92 5.12 17.14
C MET A 1 45.22 5.65 15.89
N ASN A 2 44.71 4.76 15.04
CA ASN A 2 43.98 5.19 13.84
C ASN A 2 42.59 5.70 14.27
N ARG A 3 42.39 7.01 14.13
CA ARG A 3 41.06 7.62 14.28
C ARG A 3 40.12 6.90 13.30
N LEU A 4 39.00 6.41 13.82
CA LEU A 4 37.89 5.96 12.98
C LEU A 4 37.66 7.04 11.90
N PRO A 5 37.46 6.69 10.62
CA PRO A 5 36.84 7.65 9.70
C PRO A 5 35.51 8.00 10.34
N SER A 6 35.43 9.19 10.92
CA SER A 6 34.24 9.62 11.64
C SER A 6 33.13 9.64 10.62
N ILE A 7 32.18 8.72 10.74
CA ILE A 7 30.96 8.80 9.97
C ILE A 7 30.31 10.11 10.40
N HIS A 8 30.40 11.13 9.56
CA HIS A 8 29.96 12.46 9.93
C HIS A 8 28.44 12.41 9.97
N TRP A 9 27.85 12.46 11.16
CA TRP A 9 26.40 12.49 11.39
C TRP A 9 25.68 13.54 10.51
N LYS A 10 26.36 14.64 10.19
CA LYS A 10 25.90 15.68 9.25
C LYS A 10 25.58 15.17 7.84
N GLN A 11 26.18 14.05 7.42
CA GLN A 11 25.95 13.41 6.11
C GLN A 11 24.98 12.23 6.20
N ILE A 12 24.94 11.52 7.34
CA ILE A 12 24.01 10.40 7.54
C ILE A 12 22.56 10.89 7.68
N VAL A 13 22.34 11.98 8.41
CA VAL A 13 20.98 12.47 8.68
C VAL A 13 20.25 12.83 7.38
N PRO A 14 20.83 13.63 6.45
CA PRO A 14 20.20 13.88 5.15
C PRO A 14 19.96 12.60 4.34
N LEU A 15 20.91 11.67 4.34
CA LEU A 15 20.78 10.39 3.66
C LEU A 15 19.62 9.55 4.22
N ALA A 16 19.50 9.48 5.54
CA ALA A 16 18.43 8.76 6.22
C ALA A 16 17.06 9.40 5.93
N ILE A 17 16.98 10.73 5.86
CA ILE A 17 15.76 11.45 5.47
C ILE A 17 15.39 11.17 4.01
N ILE A 18 16.35 11.23 3.08
CA ILE A 18 16.10 10.93 1.66
C ILE A 18 15.66 9.48 1.51
N TRP A 19 16.32 8.55 2.19
CA TRP A 19 15.95 7.13 2.18
C TRP A 19 14.55 6.89 2.76
N TRP A 20 14.24 7.56 3.88
CA TRP A 20 12.90 7.53 4.47
C TRP A 20 11.85 8.06 3.48
N LEU A 21 12.11 9.17 2.78
CA LEU A 21 11.20 9.71 1.76
C LEU A 21 10.99 8.72 0.61
N ILE A 22 12.03 7.98 0.20
CA ILE A 22 11.90 6.90 -0.79
C ILE A 22 10.97 5.81 -0.26
N LEU A 23 11.17 5.34 0.98
CA LEU A 23 10.30 4.32 1.59
C LEU A 23 8.84 4.79 1.66
N VAL A 24 8.60 6.02 2.12
CA VAL A 24 7.27 6.65 2.15
C VAL A 24 6.65 6.69 0.76
N SER A 25 7.43 7.09 -0.26
CA SER A 25 6.93 7.15 -1.63
C SER A 25 6.46 5.81 -2.18
N ILE A 26 7.10 4.72 -1.76
CA ILE A 26 6.77 3.37 -2.23
C ILE A 26 5.57 2.82 -1.47
N CYS A 27 5.51 2.98 -0.15
CA CYS A 27 4.53 2.28 0.70
C CYS A 27 3.20 3.02 0.88
N LEU A 28 3.19 4.35 0.79
CA LEU A 28 2.01 5.17 1.04
C LEU A 28 0.84 4.86 0.08
N PRO A 29 1.06 4.63 -1.24
CA PRO A 29 0.01 4.16 -2.15
C PRO A 29 -0.67 2.88 -1.67
N TYR A 30 0.12 1.85 -1.34
CA TYR A 30 -0.41 0.57 -0.88
C TYR A 30 -1.12 0.68 0.46
N THR A 31 -0.61 1.54 1.36
CA THR A 31 -1.19 1.77 2.69
C THR A 31 -2.57 2.44 2.56
N LEU A 32 -2.70 3.45 1.70
CA LEU A 32 -3.96 4.15 1.47
C LEU A 32 -4.97 3.29 0.70
N ALA A 33 -4.55 2.65 -0.39
CA ALA A 33 -5.40 1.76 -1.18
C ALA A 33 -6.02 0.66 -0.31
N ARG A 34 -5.18 -0.02 0.49
CA ARG A 34 -5.62 -1.09 1.38
C ARG A 34 -6.55 -0.62 2.49
N SER A 35 -6.39 0.61 2.97
CA SER A 35 -7.26 1.18 4.01
C SER A 35 -8.64 1.55 3.44
N MET A 36 -8.69 2.11 2.23
CA MET A 36 -9.95 2.38 1.52
C MET A 36 -10.65 1.09 1.08
N GLN A 37 -9.88 0.09 0.65
CA GLN A 37 -10.36 -1.25 0.32
C GLN A 37 -11.08 -1.91 1.51
N LEU A 38 -10.43 -1.99 2.67
CA LEU A 38 -10.95 -2.73 3.83
C LEU A 38 -12.24 -2.14 4.41
N GLU A 39 -12.41 -0.82 4.35
CA GLU A 39 -13.47 -0.15 5.11
C GLU A 39 -14.60 0.43 4.29
N THR A 40 -14.43 0.55 2.96
CA THR A 40 -15.50 1.09 2.11
C THR A 40 -15.80 0.17 0.95
N VAL A 41 -14.78 -0.19 0.19
CA VAL A 41 -15.01 -0.81 -1.13
C VAL A 41 -15.23 -2.32 -1.03
N GLY A 42 -14.43 -3.04 -0.24
CA GLY A 42 -14.57 -4.48 -0.05
C GLY A 42 -15.90 -4.87 0.58
N LEU A 43 -16.41 -4.05 1.50
CA LEU A 43 -17.72 -4.24 2.12
C LEU A 43 -18.86 -4.09 1.11
N HIS A 44 -18.78 -3.08 0.24
CA HIS A 44 -19.81 -2.81 -0.76
C HIS A 44 -19.84 -3.87 -1.87
N VAL A 45 -18.68 -4.29 -2.38
CA VAL A 45 -18.57 -5.41 -3.33
C VAL A 45 -19.08 -6.71 -2.70
N ALA A 46 -18.72 -6.99 -1.45
CA ALA A 46 -19.21 -8.16 -0.73
C ALA A 46 -20.73 -8.13 -0.53
N TRP A 47 -21.34 -6.97 -0.28
CA TRP A 47 -22.80 -6.83 -0.19
C TRP A 47 -23.49 -7.12 -1.51
N ARG A 48 -22.99 -6.60 -2.64
CA ARG A 48 -23.60 -6.85 -3.96
C ARG A 48 -23.43 -8.30 -4.41
N ILE A 49 -22.31 -8.95 -4.05
CA ILE A 49 -22.15 -10.40 -4.17
C ILE A 49 -23.21 -11.12 -3.31
N ASN A 50 -23.43 -10.66 -2.08
CA ASN A 50 -24.39 -11.27 -1.17
C ASN A 50 -25.85 -11.14 -1.66
N ASP A 51 -26.20 -10.03 -2.30
CA ASP A 51 -27.53 -9.85 -2.93
C ASP A 51 -27.80 -10.97 -3.95
N VAL A 52 -26.85 -11.21 -4.87
CA VAL A 52 -26.95 -12.28 -5.88
C VAL A 52 -26.94 -13.67 -5.25
N VAL A 53 -26.13 -13.88 -4.21
CA VAL A 53 -26.08 -15.16 -3.48
C VAL A 53 -27.40 -15.44 -2.75
N ASN A 54 -28.02 -14.44 -2.13
CA ASN A 54 -29.30 -14.58 -1.44
C ASN A 54 -30.45 -14.84 -2.43
N GLU A 55 -30.40 -14.24 -3.62
CA GLU A 55 -31.35 -14.53 -4.70
C GLU A 55 -31.18 -15.96 -5.23
N ALA A 56 -29.95 -16.44 -5.37
CA ALA A 56 -29.65 -17.81 -5.78
C ALA A 56 -29.99 -18.86 -4.69
N TYR A 57 -29.93 -18.46 -3.42
CA TYR A 57 -30.16 -19.35 -2.26
C TYR A 57 -31.12 -18.73 -1.23
N PRO A 58 -32.43 -18.65 -1.55
CA PRO A 58 -33.41 -18.02 -0.66
C PRO A 58 -33.58 -18.75 0.67
N ASP A 59 -33.28 -20.05 0.72
CA ASP A 59 -33.42 -20.91 1.90
C ASP A 59 -32.10 -21.05 2.70
N LEU A 60 -31.07 -20.25 2.37
CA LEU A 60 -29.78 -20.32 3.06
C LEU A 60 -29.94 -19.93 4.53
N ASN A 61 -29.45 -20.78 5.45
CA ASN A 61 -29.45 -20.45 6.88
C ASN A 61 -28.66 -19.15 7.11
N ILE A 62 -29.22 -18.24 7.92
CA ILE A 62 -28.61 -16.98 8.37
C ILE A 62 -27.16 -17.17 8.84
N ASP A 63 -26.86 -18.21 9.63
CA ASP A 63 -25.48 -18.45 10.12
C ASP A 63 -24.50 -18.75 8.96
N THR A 64 -24.99 -19.44 7.94
CA THR A 64 -24.21 -19.78 6.73
C THR A 64 -24.05 -18.54 5.84
N ALA A 65 -25.11 -17.74 5.68
CA ALA A 65 -25.09 -16.47 4.97
C ALA A 65 -24.09 -15.48 5.59
N VAL A 66 -24.11 -15.32 6.92
CA VAL A 66 -23.17 -14.47 7.66
C VAL A 66 -21.74 -14.98 7.49
N THR A 67 -21.52 -16.29 7.59
CA THR A 67 -20.20 -16.89 7.37
C THR A 67 -19.69 -16.63 5.96
N MET A 68 -20.54 -16.79 4.94
CA MET A 68 -20.17 -16.52 3.54
C MET A 68 -19.86 -15.04 3.31
N GLN A 69 -20.68 -14.13 3.85
CA GLN A 69 -20.45 -12.68 3.79
C GLN A 69 -19.09 -12.28 4.38
N GLU A 70 -18.73 -12.85 5.54
CA GLU A 70 -17.40 -12.62 6.14
C GLU A 70 -16.27 -13.13 5.23
N LYS A 71 -16.48 -14.26 4.55
CA LYS A 71 -15.47 -14.83 3.64
C LYS A 71 -15.31 -13.98 2.38
N PHE A 72 -16.40 -13.53 1.77
CA PHE A 72 -16.34 -12.64 0.61
C PHE A 72 -15.61 -11.33 0.94
N THR A 73 -15.91 -10.73 2.09
CA THR A 73 -15.26 -9.48 2.53
C THR A 73 -13.74 -9.64 2.74
N LYS A 74 -13.30 -10.84 3.16
CA LYS A 74 -11.89 -11.16 3.43
C LYS A 74 -11.18 -11.80 2.23
N GLU A 75 -11.85 -11.97 1.09
CA GLU A 75 -11.30 -12.68 -0.06
C GLU A 75 -10.20 -11.86 -0.75
N ARG A 76 -9.08 -12.49 -1.06
CA ARG A 76 -7.91 -11.81 -1.64
C ARG A 76 -8.19 -11.33 -3.05
N ALA A 77 -8.99 -12.06 -3.83
CA ALA A 77 -9.35 -11.67 -5.18
C ALA A 77 -10.10 -10.33 -5.20
N VAL A 78 -11.03 -10.13 -4.25
CA VAL A 78 -11.70 -8.84 -4.05
C VAL A 78 -10.67 -7.77 -3.74
N GLY A 79 -9.69 -8.06 -2.87
CA GLY A 79 -8.63 -7.10 -2.59
C GLY A 79 -7.77 -6.69 -3.77
N TYR A 80 -7.39 -7.63 -4.64
CA TYR A 80 -6.58 -7.30 -5.82
C TYR A 80 -7.30 -6.42 -6.83
N LEU A 81 -8.57 -6.74 -7.14
CA LEU A 81 -9.41 -5.92 -8.02
C LEU A 81 -9.46 -4.47 -7.50
N LEU A 82 -9.67 -4.32 -6.19
CA LEU A 82 -9.84 -3.03 -5.56
C LEU A 82 -8.53 -2.23 -5.42
N ASP A 83 -7.40 -2.90 -5.19
CA ASP A 83 -6.08 -2.27 -5.19
C ASP A 83 -5.78 -1.64 -6.56
N HIS A 84 -6.06 -2.37 -7.64
CA HIS A 84 -5.84 -1.88 -9.00
C HIS A 84 -6.74 -0.68 -9.30
N MET A 85 -8.02 -0.75 -8.95
CA MET A 85 -8.96 0.35 -9.16
C MET A 85 -8.60 1.59 -8.35
N MET A 86 -8.23 1.45 -7.08
CA MET A 86 -7.86 2.60 -6.25
C MET A 86 -6.59 3.29 -6.77
N GLN A 87 -5.62 2.52 -7.29
CA GLN A 87 -4.45 3.11 -7.95
C GLN A 87 -4.86 3.92 -9.19
N GLN A 88 -5.79 3.41 -9.99
CA GLN A 88 -6.29 4.12 -11.17
C GLN A 88 -7.09 5.38 -10.78
N VAL A 89 -7.97 5.32 -9.77
CA VAL A 89 -8.72 6.49 -9.26
C VAL A 89 -7.75 7.58 -8.81
N VAL A 90 -6.74 7.24 -8.01
CA VAL A 90 -5.75 8.19 -7.52
C VAL A 90 -4.94 8.77 -8.68
N SER A 91 -4.48 7.93 -9.60
CA SER A 91 -3.72 8.37 -10.78
C SER A 91 -4.55 9.32 -11.67
N ASN A 92 -5.78 8.95 -12.00
CA ASN A 92 -6.66 9.72 -12.87
C ASN A 92 -7.06 11.05 -12.24
N THR A 93 -7.41 11.05 -10.96
CA THR A 93 -7.82 12.26 -10.23
C THR A 93 -6.70 13.30 -10.24
N VAL A 94 -5.43 12.88 -10.12
CA VAL A 94 -4.30 13.80 -10.09
C VAL A 94 -3.87 14.27 -11.47
N HIS A 95 -3.77 13.36 -12.43
CA HIS A 95 -3.18 13.67 -13.73
C HIS A 95 -4.18 14.30 -14.71
N ARG A 96 -5.47 14.01 -14.60
CA ARG A 96 -6.48 14.40 -15.61
C ARG A 96 -7.51 15.41 -15.14
N ARG A 97 -7.47 15.86 -13.86
CA ARG A 97 -8.44 16.81 -13.26
C ARG A 97 -9.87 16.54 -13.72
N GLY A 98 -10.46 15.43 -13.26
CA GLY A 98 -11.83 15.06 -13.59
C GLY A 98 -12.21 13.70 -13.01
N LEU A 99 -13.52 13.45 -12.89
CA LEU A 99 -14.06 12.11 -12.65
C LEU A 99 -13.80 11.32 -13.93
N VAL A 100 -12.75 10.51 -13.94
CA VAL A 100 -12.51 9.57 -15.03
C VAL A 100 -13.09 8.24 -14.59
N PRO A 101 -14.09 7.69 -15.31
CA PRO A 101 -14.63 6.37 -15.02
C PRO A 101 -13.47 5.36 -14.96
N VAL A 102 -13.46 4.54 -13.92
CA VAL A 102 -12.48 3.47 -13.76
C VAL A 102 -13.22 2.17 -14.00
N ASP A 103 -13.06 1.63 -15.19
CA ASP A 103 -13.65 0.35 -15.55
C ASP A 103 -12.85 -0.78 -14.87
N PRO A 104 -13.52 -1.68 -14.12
CA PRO A 104 -12.85 -2.81 -13.50
C PRO A 104 -12.27 -3.75 -14.57
N ASN A 105 -11.08 -4.28 -14.33
CA ASN A 105 -10.44 -5.20 -15.25
C ASN A 105 -11.21 -6.52 -15.29
N GLU A 106 -11.68 -6.91 -16.48
CA GLU A 106 -12.48 -8.11 -16.69
C GLU A 106 -11.81 -9.39 -16.16
N ALA A 107 -10.48 -9.50 -16.30
CA ALA A 107 -9.75 -10.65 -15.78
C ALA A 107 -9.77 -10.72 -14.25
N GLU A 108 -9.76 -9.57 -13.58
CA GLU A 108 -9.83 -9.46 -12.12
C GLU A 108 -11.25 -9.71 -11.62
N VAL A 109 -12.26 -9.21 -12.32
CA VAL A 109 -13.68 -9.52 -12.06
C VAL A 109 -13.93 -11.02 -12.16
N ASN A 110 -13.49 -11.66 -13.25
CA ASN A 110 -13.64 -13.11 -13.44
C ASN A 110 -12.93 -13.91 -12.32
N ARG A 111 -11.82 -13.39 -11.79
CA ARG A 111 -11.12 -14.00 -10.67
C ARG A 111 -11.94 -13.91 -9.37
N VAL A 112 -12.59 -12.78 -9.11
CA VAL A 112 -13.50 -12.62 -7.97
C VAL A 112 -14.67 -13.60 -8.09
N VAL A 113 -15.34 -13.64 -9.25
CA VAL A 113 -16.44 -14.57 -9.52
C VAL A 113 -16.03 -16.02 -9.24
N LYS A 114 -14.85 -16.42 -9.72
CA LYS A 114 -14.32 -17.77 -9.50
C LYS A 114 -14.09 -18.10 -8.02
N GLU A 115 -13.51 -17.19 -7.24
CA GLU A 115 -13.31 -17.43 -5.80
C GLU A 115 -14.64 -17.40 -5.03
N THR A 116 -15.56 -16.53 -5.42
CA THR A 116 -16.93 -16.51 -4.89
C THR A 116 -17.63 -17.85 -5.10
N ASN A 117 -17.57 -18.43 -6.31
CA ASN A 117 -18.17 -19.75 -6.58
C ASN A 117 -17.57 -20.85 -5.70
N LYS A 118 -16.26 -20.83 -5.44
CA LYS A 118 -15.65 -21.80 -4.52
C LYS A 118 -16.15 -21.65 -3.09
N ILE A 119 -16.37 -20.42 -2.62
CA ILE A 119 -16.95 -20.16 -1.30
C ILE A 119 -18.39 -20.67 -1.27
N CYS A 120 -19.20 -20.37 -2.29
CA CYS A 120 -20.57 -20.86 -2.41
C CYS A 120 -20.63 -22.40 -2.41
N TYR A 121 -19.82 -23.06 -3.24
CA TYR A 121 -19.75 -24.53 -3.25
C TYR A 121 -19.39 -25.10 -1.90
N LYS A 122 -18.43 -24.48 -1.19
CA LYS A 122 -17.96 -24.96 0.11
C LYS A 122 -19.01 -24.85 1.23
N TYR A 123 -19.82 -23.79 1.24
CA TYR A 123 -20.72 -23.49 2.36
C TYR A 123 -22.21 -23.73 2.04
N ALA A 124 -22.62 -23.56 0.78
CA ALA A 124 -23.97 -23.82 0.30
C ALA A 124 -24.10 -25.17 -0.45
N GLY A 125 -22.98 -25.86 -0.73
CA GLY A 125 -22.96 -27.20 -1.33
C GLY A 125 -23.10 -27.25 -2.85
N HIS A 126 -23.33 -26.10 -3.51
CA HIS A 126 -23.53 -25.97 -4.95
C HIS A 126 -22.86 -24.71 -5.51
N GLU A 127 -22.54 -24.73 -6.82
CA GLU A 127 -22.03 -23.57 -7.55
C GLU A 127 -23.19 -22.65 -7.99
N ILE A 128 -22.92 -21.34 -8.11
CA ILE A 128 -23.90 -20.35 -8.61
C ILE A 128 -23.85 -20.29 -10.15
N ASP A 129 -23.97 -21.43 -10.82
CA ASP A 129 -23.74 -21.48 -12.28
C ASP A 129 -24.80 -20.70 -13.07
N ALA A 130 -26.06 -20.73 -12.62
CA ALA A 130 -27.16 -20.03 -13.27
C ALA A 130 -27.10 -18.51 -13.12
N TYR A 131 -26.37 -17.98 -12.12
CA TYR A 131 -26.26 -16.54 -11.86
C TYR A 131 -24.84 -16.03 -12.10
N GLN A 132 -24.00 -16.72 -12.88
CA GLN A 132 -22.61 -16.26 -13.12
C GLN A 132 -22.56 -14.90 -13.80
N ASP A 133 -23.42 -14.65 -14.78
CA ASP A 133 -23.47 -13.37 -15.49
C ASP A 133 -23.95 -12.23 -14.58
N GLU A 134 -24.93 -12.52 -13.72
CA GLU A 134 -25.46 -11.58 -12.73
C GLU A 134 -24.43 -11.29 -11.63
N LEU A 135 -23.68 -12.30 -11.21
CA LEU A 135 -22.58 -12.16 -10.27
C LEU A 135 -21.43 -11.34 -10.88
N LYS A 136 -21.11 -11.56 -12.16
CA LYS A 136 -20.10 -10.77 -12.88
C LYS A 136 -20.52 -9.30 -13.00
N ALA A 137 -21.78 -9.05 -13.37
CA ALA A 137 -22.36 -7.71 -13.43
C ALA A 137 -22.34 -7.04 -12.05
N ALA A 138 -22.78 -7.73 -11.00
CA ALA A 138 -22.79 -7.21 -9.64
C ALA A 138 -21.39 -6.81 -9.14
N VAL A 139 -20.37 -7.65 -9.42
CA VAL A 139 -18.97 -7.33 -9.07
C VAL A 139 -18.48 -6.12 -9.87
N SER A 140 -18.75 -6.07 -11.18
CA SER A 140 -18.32 -4.98 -12.05
C SER A 140 -18.96 -3.65 -11.64
N ASP A 141 -20.29 -3.63 -11.47
CA ASP A 141 -21.05 -2.44 -11.11
C ASP A 141 -20.68 -1.92 -9.72
N ALA A 142 -20.55 -2.84 -8.75
CA ALA A 142 -20.13 -2.47 -7.40
C ALA A 142 -18.73 -1.86 -7.39
N ALA A 143 -17.81 -2.41 -8.19
CA ALA A 143 -16.46 -1.90 -8.27
C ALA A 143 -16.43 -0.51 -8.96
N GLY A 144 -17.11 -0.35 -10.10
CA GLY A 144 -17.22 0.90 -10.83
C GLY A 144 -17.88 2.03 -10.04
N ALA A 145 -19.04 1.77 -9.42
CA ALA A 145 -19.74 2.73 -8.58
C ALA A 145 -18.89 3.20 -7.39
N MET A 146 -18.04 2.32 -6.86
CA MET A 146 -17.15 2.67 -5.77
C MET A 146 -15.92 3.45 -6.22
N ALA A 147 -15.44 3.25 -7.44
CA ALA A 147 -14.43 4.12 -8.03
C ALA A 147 -14.99 5.54 -8.24
N ASP A 148 -16.22 5.66 -8.71
CA ASP A 148 -16.89 6.96 -8.86
C ASP A 148 -17.11 7.65 -7.51
N TYR A 149 -17.56 6.90 -6.50
CA TYR A 149 -17.68 7.41 -5.12
C TYR A 149 -16.34 7.88 -4.57
N ALA A 150 -15.29 7.07 -4.73
CA ALA A 150 -13.95 7.44 -4.29
C ALA A 150 -13.49 8.71 -5.00
N SER A 151 -13.59 8.77 -6.34
CA SER A 151 -13.20 9.94 -7.12
C SER A 151 -13.99 11.21 -6.74
N GLY A 152 -15.30 11.10 -6.52
CA GLY A 152 -16.15 12.18 -6.02
C GLY A 152 -15.74 12.70 -4.65
N LEU A 153 -15.37 11.80 -3.74
CA LEU A 153 -14.86 12.16 -2.41
C LEU A 153 -13.47 12.84 -2.49
N LEU A 154 -12.63 12.44 -3.44
CA LEU A 154 -11.33 13.09 -3.69
C LEU A 154 -11.47 14.48 -4.31
N MET A 155 -12.39 14.67 -5.26
CA MET A 155 -12.60 15.94 -5.95
C MET A 155 -13.44 16.95 -5.14
N GLY A 156 -14.44 16.48 -4.41
CA GLY A 156 -15.35 17.32 -3.63
C GLY A 156 -14.71 17.94 -2.39
N ASN A 157 -13.55 17.42 -1.96
CA ASN A 157 -12.83 17.92 -0.80
C ASN A 157 -11.47 18.52 -1.20
N GLY A 158 -11.42 19.85 -1.37
CA GLY A 158 -10.21 20.55 -1.81
C GLY A 158 -8.97 20.34 -0.93
N ARG A 159 -9.14 20.06 0.37
CA ARG A 159 -8.01 19.72 1.26
C ARG A 159 -7.48 18.32 0.96
N LEU A 160 -8.38 17.37 0.72
CA LEU A 160 -8.04 16.00 0.34
C LEU A 160 -7.37 15.97 -1.04
N PHE A 161 -7.89 16.72 -2.01
CA PHE A 161 -7.29 16.89 -3.32
C PHE A 161 -5.87 17.45 -3.24
N GLY A 162 -5.65 18.51 -2.45
CA GLY A 162 -4.33 19.08 -2.23
C GLY A 162 -3.35 18.08 -1.59
N LEU A 163 -3.82 17.28 -0.63
CA LEU A 163 -3.05 16.19 -0.03
C LEU A 163 -2.64 15.13 -1.07
N ILE A 164 -3.56 14.72 -1.94
CA ILE A 164 -3.28 13.73 -3.00
C ILE A 164 -2.34 14.31 -4.05
N TYR A 165 -2.45 15.60 -4.37
CA TYR A 165 -1.55 16.25 -5.31
C TYR A 165 -0.10 16.30 -4.79
N VAL A 166 0.08 16.73 -3.53
CA VAL A 166 1.39 16.69 -2.85
C VAL A 166 1.91 15.25 -2.78
N TYR A 167 1.03 14.30 -2.47
CA TYR A 167 1.31 12.86 -2.46
C TYR A 167 1.78 12.33 -3.82
N ASN A 168 1.16 12.71 -4.94
CA ASN A 168 1.57 12.24 -6.26
C ASN A 168 2.95 12.81 -6.64
N GLY A 169 3.26 14.03 -6.20
CA GLY A 169 4.62 14.58 -6.30
C GLY A 169 5.65 13.66 -5.65
N PHE A 170 5.41 13.25 -4.40
CA PHE A 170 6.31 12.37 -3.64
C PHE A 170 6.33 10.91 -4.13
N THR A 171 5.24 10.40 -4.69
CA THR A 171 5.13 9.01 -5.18
C THR A 171 5.46 8.87 -6.65
N SER A 172 5.74 9.98 -7.35
CA SER A 172 6.10 9.96 -8.77
C SER A 172 7.42 9.22 -9.01
N TRP A 173 7.48 8.53 -10.15
CA TRP A 173 8.72 7.89 -10.61
C TRP A 173 9.87 8.91 -10.75
N MET A 174 9.55 10.17 -11.08
CA MET A 174 10.50 11.26 -11.15
C MET A 174 11.12 11.57 -9.78
N PHE A 175 10.30 11.70 -8.73
CA PHE A 175 10.80 11.91 -7.37
C PHE A 175 11.67 10.74 -6.92
N GLN A 176 11.22 9.50 -7.14
CA GLN A 176 11.98 8.30 -6.81
C GLN A 176 13.33 8.26 -7.54
N THR A 177 13.36 8.64 -8.81
CA THR A 177 14.58 8.66 -9.63
C THR A 177 15.55 9.75 -9.15
N VAL A 178 15.05 10.95 -8.85
CA VAL A 178 15.86 12.06 -8.33
C VAL A 178 16.41 11.73 -6.94
N ALA A 179 15.59 11.14 -6.07
CA ALA A 179 16.00 10.71 -4.74
C ALA A 179 17.04 9.58 -4.80
N ALA A 180 16.84 8.58 -5.67
CA ALA A 180 17.81 7.52 -5.90
C ALA A 180 19.13 8.06 -6.47
N ALA A 181 19.07 8.98 -7.42
CA ALA A 181 20.26 9.64 -7.97
C ALA A 181 21.02 10.43 -6.89
N ALA A 182 20.31 11.12 -6.00
CA ALA A 182 20.93 11.83 -4.87
C ALA A 182 21.62 10.87 -3.89
N VAL A 183 20.99 9.73 -3.56
CA VAL A 183 21.61 8.68 -2.76
C VAL A 183 22.85 8.13 -3.45
N LEU A 184 22.77 7.77 -4.73
CA LEU A 184 23.89 7.25 -5.51
C LEU A 184 25.05 8.24 -5.62
N ALA A 185 24.77 9.53 -5.85
CA ALA A 185 25.79 10.58 -5.91
C ALA A 185 26.54 10.73 -4.58
N ILE A 186 25.83 10.71 -3.46
CA ILE A 186 26.45 10.78 -2.13
C ILE A 186 27.24 9.50 -1.83
N LEU A 187 26.72 8.33 -2.20
CA LEU A 187 27.42 7.06 -2.03
C LEU A 187 28.68 6.98 -2.90
N TYR A 188 28.65 7.51 -4.12
CA TYR A 188 29.80 7.60 -5.01
C TYR A 188 30.95 8.41 -4.37
N VAL A 189 30.65 9.60 -3.83
CA VAL A 189 31.64 10.42 -3.10
C VAL A 189 32.22 9.70 -1.88
N GLN A 190 31.45 8.81 -1.25
CA GLN A 190 31.95 8.00 -0.15
C GLN A 190 32.77 6.80 -0.60
N SER A 191 32.47 6.23 -1.76
CA SER A 191 33.23 5.13 -2.36
C SER A 191 34.67 5.55 -2.68
N GLU A 192 34.87 6.80 -3.11
CA GLU A 192 36.20 7.38 -3.36
C GLU A 192 37.05 7.46 -2.08
N LYS A 193 36.42 7.53 -0.90
CA LYS A 193 37.14 7.51 0.39
C LYS A 193 37.51 6.08 0.81
N SER A 194 36.56 5.15 0.75
CA SER A 194 36.76 3.73 1.01
C SER A 194 35.44 2.97 0.81
N SER A 195 35.53 1.79 0.21
CA SER A 195 34.40 0.85 0.10
C SER A 195 33.85 0.42 1.48
N ALA A 196 34.68 0.40 2.53
CA ALA A 196 34.24 0.11 3.89
C ALA A 196 33.41 1.27 4.48
N VAL A 197 33.79 2.53 4.20
CA VAL A 197 33.04 3.71 4.65
C VAL A 197 31.69 3.78 3.93
N MET A 198 31.66 3.49 2.62
CA MET A 198 30.41 3.38 1.86
C MET A 198 29.46 2.33 2.47
N ALA A 199 29.95 1.12 2.77
CA ALA A 199 29.15 0.07 3.40
C ALA A 199 28.60 0.48 4.77
N ALA A 200 29.43 1.13 5.61
CA ALA A 200 28.98 1.62 6.92
C ALA A 200 27.87 2.69 6.81
N SER A 201 28.00 3.61 5.85
CA SER A 201 27.01 4.66 5.63
C SER A 201 25.70 4.14 5.03
N MET A 202 25.77 3.20 4.07
CA MET A 202 24.58 2.50 3.57
C MET A 202 23.86 1.79 4.71
N GLY A 203 24.61 1.05 5.52
CA GLY A 203 24.06 0.33 6.68
C GLY A 203 23.35 1.27 7.66
N THR A 204 24.01 2.37 8.03
CA THR A 204 23.47 3.33 9.00
C THR A 204 22.28 4.10 8.44
N MET A 205 22.32 4.51 7.17
CA MET A 205 21.22 5.18 6.47
C MET A 205 19.97 4.30 6.44
N MET A 206 20.10 3.05 6.01
CA MET A 206 18.96 2.13 5.86
C MET A 206 18.36 1.75 7.22
N LEU A 207 19.18 1.62 8.26
CA LEU A 207 18.71 1.40 9.63
C LEU A 207 17.96 2.61 10.18
N ALA A 208 18.56 3.80 10.12
CA ALA A 208 17.95 5.01 10.65
C ALA A 208 16.68 5.40 9.88
N GLY A 209 16.72 5.33 8.54
CA GLY A 209 15.58 5.61 7.68
C GLY A 209 14.45 4.58 7.84
N GLY A 210 14.78 3.29 7.98
CA GLY A 210 13.81 2.22 8.23
C GLY A 210 13.15 2.32 9.60
N ALA A 211 13.92 2.62 10.66
CA ALA A 211 13.37 2.81 12.00
C ALA A 211 12.47 4.06 12.08
N LEU A 212 12.89 5.17 11.45
CA LEU A 212 12.07 6.38 11.33
C LEU A 212 10.77 6.09 10.57
N HIS A 213 10.87 5.28 9.51
CA HIS A 213 9.72 4.85 8.72
C HIS A 213 8.67 4.16 9.60
N ASP A 214 9.04 3.10 10.30
CA ASP A 214 8.10 2.34 11.13
C ASP A 214 7.54 3.16 12.28
N LEU A 215 8.35 4.02 12.90
CA LEU A 215 7.90 4.93 13.94
C LEU A 215 6.80 5.87 13.42
N VAL A 216 7.00 6.47 12.25
CA VAL A 216 5.99 7.32 11.60
C VAL A 216 4.74 6.52 11.27
N GLY A 217 4.88 5.27 10.80
CA GLY A 217 3.75 4.39 10.53
C GLY A 217 2.90 4.13 11.78
N LEU A 218 3.53 3.85 12.92
CA LEU A 218 2.83 3.64 14.20
C LEU A 218 2.10 4.89 14.67
N VAL A 219 2.75 6.06 14.59
CA VAL A 219 2.13 7.35 14.92
C VAL A 219 0.94 7.63 14.01
N LEU A 220 1.09 7.43 12.70
CA LEU A 220 0.00 7.59 11.74
C LEU A 220 -1.16 6.65 12.04
N LYS A 221 -0.91 5.38 12.37
CA LYS A 221 -1.97 4.43 12.74
C LYS A 221 -2.84 4.94 13.90
N LEU A 222 -2.21 5.57 14.89
CA LEU A 222 -2.91 6.11 16.07
C LEU A 222 -3.70 7.38 15.74
N LEU A 223 -3.16 8.26 14.89
CA LEU A 223 -3.78 9.54 14.55
C LEU A 223 -4.81 9.44 13.43
N PHE A 224 -4.69 8.45 12.55
CA PHE A 224 -5.48 8.34 11.34
C PHE A 224 -7.00 8.29 11.58
N PRO A 225 -7.54 7.59 12.60
CA PRO A 225 -8.98 7.62 12.88
C PRO A 225 -9.52 9.02 13.16
N ALA A 226 -8.76 9.85 13.90
CA ALA A 226 -9.13 11.23 14.18
C ALA A 226 -8.99 12.12 12.94
N LEU A 227 -7.91 11.93 12.16
CA LEU A 227 -7.67 12.65 10.92
C LEU A 227 -8.72 12.34 9.85
N SER A 228 -9.06 11.07 9.67
CA SER A 228 -10.08 10.63 8.73
C SER A 228 -11.45 11.14 9.13
N ASN A 229 -11.79 11.15 10.43
CA ASN A 229 -13.07 11.70 10.87
C ASN A 229 -13.15 13.21 10.60
N THR A 230 -12.06 13.93 10.84
CA THR A 230 -11.97 15.37 10.60
C THR A 230 -12.03 15.72 9.11
N TRP A 231 -11.41 14.91 8.25
CA TRP A 231 -11.29 15.22 6.82
C TRP A 231 -12.35 14.57 5.95
N LEU A 232 -12.84 13.38 6.32
CA LEU A 232 -13.77 12.57 5.55
C LEU A 232 -15.15 12.45 6.22
N GLY A 233 -15.32 12.98 7.44
CA GLY A 233 -16.57 12.83 8.20
C GLY A 233 -16.84 11.40 8.67
N ARG A 234 -15.84 10.52 8.60
CA ARG A 234 -15.95 9.12 9.01
C ARG A 234 -14.66 8.60 9.63
N THR A 235 -14.80 7.78 10.66
CA THR A 235 -13.67 7.15 11.33
C THR A 235 -13.18 5.98 10.48
N MET A 236 -11.89 6.01 10.12
CA MET A 236 -11.23 5.00 9.32
C MET A 236 -9.96 4.50 10.02
N SER A 237 -9.63 3.23 9.83
CA SER A 237 -8.38 2.64 10.29
C SER A 237 -7.34 2.62 9.16
N LEU A 238 -6.09 2.91 9.51
CA LEU A 238 -4.96 2.83 8.58
C LEU A 238 -4.31 1.44 8.67
N SER A 239 -4.32 0.69 7.57
CA SER A 239 -3.56 -0.56 7.46
C SER A 239 -2.08 -0.26 7.22
N VAL A 240 -1.30 -0.18 8.30
CA VAL A 240 0.17 0.05 8.25
C VAL A 240 1.01 -1.21 8.01
N SER A 241 0.38 -2.34 7.66
CA SER A 241 1.09 -3.61 7.44
C SER A 241 2.16 -3.51 6.35
N ALA A 242 1.83 -2.92 5.20
CA ALA A 242 2.78 -2.68 4.13
C ALA A 242 3.91 -1.73 4.57
N TRP A 243 3.56 -0.66 5.27
CA TRP A 243 4.50 0.32 5.84
C TRP A 243 5.56 -0.36 6.72
N MET A 244 5.13 -1.23 7.65
CA MET A 244 6.04 -1.93 8.55
C MET A 244 6.95 -2.94 7.83
N VAL A 245 6.45 -3.61 6.78
CA VAL A 245 7.26 -4.56 6.01
C VAL A 245 8.44 -3.85 5.32
N TYR A 246 8.20 -2.68 4.74
CA TYR A 246 9.26 -1.91 4.06
C TYR A 246 10.30 -1.34 5.03
N GLY A 247 9.89 -0.87 6.21
CA GLY A 247 10.82 -0.41 7.25
C GLY A 247 11.70 -1.55 7.78
N LEU A 248 11.10 -2.70 8.11
CA LEU A 248 11.82 -3.89 8.55
C LEU A 248 12.78 -4.42 7.48
N ALA A 249 12.36 -4.48 6.21
CA ALA A 249 13.22 -4.89 5.10
C ALA A 249 14.42 -3.96 4.94
N SER A 250 14.19 -2.64 5.04
CA SER A 250 15.28 -1.64 5.03
C SER A 250 16.26 -1.86 6.18
N MET A 251 15.77 -2.09 7.40
CA MET A 251 16.61 -2.35 8.57
C MET A 251 17.43 -3.66 8.44
N ALA A 252 16.84 -4.71 7.86
CA ALA A 252 17.53 -5.97 7.62
C ALA A 252 18.70 -5.78 6.63
N CYS A 253 18.44 -5.10 5.51
CA CYS A 253 19.49 -4.73 4.55
C CYS A 253 20.57 -3.84 5.19
N GLY A 254 20.17 -2.86 6.00
CA GLY A 254 21.10 -1.98 6.70
C GLY A 254 22.03 -2.76 7.65
N THR A 255 21.47 -3.74 8.36
CA THR A 255 22.24 -4.64 9.24
C THR A 255 23.25 -5.47 8.43
N LEU A 256 22.85 -6.00 7.28
CA LEU A 256 23.73 -6.74 6.38
C LEU A 256 24.93 -5.89 5.93
N PHE A 257 24.70 -4.64 5.55
CA PHE A 257 25.77 -3.71 5.17
C PHE A 257 26.74 -3.40 6.32
N LEU A 258 26.23 -3.26 7.56
CA LEU A 258 27.10 -3.10 8.73
C LEU A 258 27.93 -4.36 9.04
N LEU A 259 27.38 -5.55 8.80
CA LEU A 259 28.12 -6.80 8.91
C LEU A 259 29.24 -6.87 7.86
N ILE A 260 28.93 -6.54 6.60
CA ILE A 260 29.91 -6.46 5.50
C ILE A 260 31.03 -5.48 5.87
N PHE A 261 30.70 -4.29 6.36
CA PHE A 261 31.67 -3.32 6.86
C PHE A 261 32.60 -3.93 7.93
N ARG A 262 32.02 -4.64 8.91
CA ARG A 262 32.78 -5.29 9.98
C ARG A 262 33.75 -6.34 9.44
N PHE A 263 33.35 -7.11 8.43
CA PHE A 263 34.22 -8.09 7.76
C PHE A 263 35.34 -7.41 6.97
N MET A 264 35.03 -6.35 6.21
CA MET A 264 36.02 -5.60 5.42
C MET A 264 37.07 -4.95 6.31
N LYS A 265 36.65 -4.36 7.44
CA LYS A 265 37.56 -3.76 8.43
C LYS A 265 38.49 -4.79 9.06
N LYS A 266 38.04 -6.02 9.31
CA LYS A 266 38.89 -7.10 9.84
C LYS A 266 40.00 -7.49 8.86
N ARG A 267 39.74 -7.46 7.54
CA ARG A 267 40.72 -7.82 6.51
C ARG A 267 41.75 -6.73 6.21
N THR A 268 41.48 -5.48 6.57
CA THR A 268 42.41 -4.34 6.34
C THR A 268 43.42 -4.12 7.49
N VAL A 269 43.31 -4.88 8.58
CA VAL A 269 44.17 -4.77 9.78
C VAL A 269 45.16 -5.93 9.88
N LEU A 270 45.09 -6.90 8.97
CA LEU A 270 46.08 -7.95 8.73
C LEU A 270 47.03 -7.49 7.62
#